data_AF-A0A849VMM5-F1
#
_entry.id   AF-A0A849VMM5-F1
#
_cell.length_a   1.000
_cell.length_b   1.000
_cell.length_c   1.000
_cell.angle_alpha   90.00
_cell.angle_beta   90.00
_cell.angle_gamma   90.00
#
_symmetry.space_group_name_H-M   'P 1'
#
loop_
_entity.id
_entity.type
_entity.pdbx_description
1 polymer ?
#
loop_
_entity_poly.entity_id
_entity_poly.type
_entity_poly.pdbx_seq_one_letter_code
_entity_poly.pdbx_strand_id
1 'polypeptide(L)'
;MARQVDEWIGKTDDTKAPPRVRQRIYDRDKGVCHLCKLQIKTGETWQADHVVALINGGKNAESNLAPAHSHCHLGKTALDVKEKAKVAKVRAKHTGVTRPKGSVKSAGFAKVVKTKPAHTKSLPPRRLFERIEP
;
A
#
# COMPACT_ATOMS: atom_id res chain seq x y z
N MET A 1 -2.59 -30.51 -35.99
CA MET A 1 -2.52 -29.14 -35.42
C MET A 1 -3.63 -29.02 -34.38
N ALA A 2 -3.31 -28.57 -33.15
CA ALA A 2 -4.34 -28.33 -32.14
C ALA A 2 -5.25 -27.18 -32.63
N ARG A 3 -6.57 -27.29 -32.43
CA ARG A 3 -7.52 -26.24 -32.78
C ARG A 3 -7.20 -24.97 -31.99
N GLN A 4 -7.48 -23.79 -32.55
CA GLN A 4 -7.48 -22.57 -31.75
C GLN A 4 -8.51 -22.71 -30.62
N VAL A 5 -8.11 -22.38 -29.41
CA VAL A 5 -8.96 -22.46 -28.22
C VAL A 5 -9.29 -21.04 -27.80
N ASP A 6 -10.58 -20.74 -27.72
CA ASP A 6 -11.05 -19.43 -27.26
C ASP A 6 -10.62 -19.18 -25.80
N GLU A 7 -10.35 -17.91 -25.49
CA GLU A 7 -10.03 -17.48 -24.13
C GLU A 7 -11.18 -17.81 -23.19
N TRP A 8 -10.85 -18.34 -22.02
CA TRP A 8 -11.86 -18.52 -21.00
C TRP A 8 -12.20 -17.20 -20.31
N ILE A 9 -13.47 -16.83 -20.37
CA ILE A 9 -14.07 -15.72 -19.62
C ILE A 9 -15.14 -16.31 -18.71
N GLY A 10 -15.07 -16.03 -17.41
CA GLY A 10 -16.03 -16.49 -16.42
C GLY A 10 -17.43 -15.93 -16.71
N LYS A 11 -18.47 -16.75 -16.52
CA LYS A 11 -19.87 -16.32 -16.66
C LYS A 11 -20.24 -15.28 -15.58
N THR A 12 -19.68 -15.44 -14.39
CA THR A 12 -19.80 -14.51 -13.26
C THR A 12 -18.43 -14.32 -12.62
N ASP A 13 -18.30 -13.27 -11.80
CA ASP A 13 -17.07 -12.98 -11.05
C ASP A 13 -16.69 -14.11 -10.07
N ASP A 14 -17.69 -14.81 -9.53
CA ASP A 14 -17.49 -15.94 -8.61
C ASP A 14 -17.23 -17.29 -9.33
N THR A 15 -17.37 -17.33 -10.66
CA THR A 15 -17.18 -18.59 -11.40
C THR A 15 -15.70 -18.98 -11.37
N LYS A 16 -15.40 -20.15 -10.78
CA LYS A 16 -14.05 -20.69 -10.74
C LYS A 16 -13.59 -21.16 -12.12
N ALA A 17 -12.32 -20.89 -12.45
CA ALA A 17 -11.71 -21.41 -13.67
C ALA A 17 -11.75 -22.95 -13.71
N PRO A 18 -12.25 -23.56 -14.80
CA PRO A 18 -12.34 -25.00 -14.92
C PRO A 18 -10.94 -25.63 -15.00
N PRO A 19 -10.78 -26.92 -14.62
CA PRO A 19 -9.46 -27.57 -14.53
C PRO A 19 -8.60 -27.43 -15.79
N ARG A 20 -9.22 -27.53 -16.98
CA ARG A 20 -8.53 -27.35 -18.27
C ARG A 20 -7.87 -25.98 -18.42
N VAL A 21 -8.52 -24.91 -17.95
CA VAL A 21 -8.02 -23.53 -18.03
C VAL A 21 -6.91 -23.34 -17.00
N ARG A 22 -7.08 -23.90 -15.81
CA ARG A 22 -6.04 -23.87 -14.77
C ARG A 22 -4.75 -24.53 -15.23
N GLN A 23 -4.86 -25.66 -15.94
CA GLN A 23 -3.70 -26.33 -16.51
C GLN A 23 -3.03 -25.48 -17.58
N ARG A 24 -3.80 -24.86 -18.50
CA ARG A 24 -3.25 -23.91 -19.48
C ARG A 24 -2.51 -22.73 -18.84
N ILE A 25 -3.07 -22.16 -17.78
CA ILE A 25 -2.42 -21.07 -17.03
C ILE A 25 -1.11 -21.54 -16.42
N TYR A 26 -1.10 -22.72 -15.79
CA TYR A 26 0.10 -23.29 -15.20
C TYR A 26 1.18 -23.55 -16.27
N ASP A 27 0.80 -24.11 -17.42
CA ASP A 27 1.71 -24.40 -18.52
C ASP A 27 2.26 -23.11 -19.17
N ARG A 28 1.38 -22.11 -19.37
CA ARG A 28 1.73 -20.79 -19.92
C ARG A 28 2.80 -20.11 -19.07
N ASP A 29 2.59 -20.11 -17.75
CA ASP A 29 3.47 -19.45 -16.79
C ASP A 29 4.59 -20.39 -16.28
N LYS A 30 4.73 -21.58 -16.88
CA LYS A 30 5.75 -22.60 -16.55
C LYS A 30 5.80 -22.97 -15.07
N GLY A 31 4.64 -22.96 -14.42
CA GLY A 31 4.52 -23.21 -12.98
C GLY A 31 5.21 -22.18 -12.09
N VAL A 32 5.49 -20.97 -12.59
CA VAL A 32 6.15 -19.91 -11.82
C VAL A 32 5.11 -19.03 -11.12
N CYS A 33 5.22 -18.92 -9.80
CA CYS A 33 4.37 -18.01 -9.03
C CYS A 33 4.58 -16.55 -9.48
N HIS A 34 3.51 -15.87 -9.89
CA HIS A 34 3.63 -14.49 -10.38
C HIS A 34 3.99 -13.47 -9.28
N LEU A 35 3.79 -13.81 -8.00
CA LEU A 35 4.07 -12.93 -6.86
C LEU A 35 5.53 -13.00 -6.40
N CYS A 36 6.02 -14.20 -6.09
CA CYS A 36 7.40 -14.38 -5.60
C CYS A 36 8.40 -14.76 -6.71
N LYS A 37 7.93 -14.99 -7.94
CA LYS A 37 8.74 -15.41 -9.10
C LYS A 37 9.50 -16.73 -8.94
N LEU A 38 9.13 -17.54 -7.95
CA LEU A 38 9.67 -18.89 -7.73
C LEU A 38 8.79 -19.95 -8.38
N GLN A 39 9.39 -21.06 -8.78
CA GLN A 39 8.68 -22.24 -9.29
C GLN A 39 7.88 -22.92 -8.18
N ILE A 40 6.63 -23.27 -8.50
CA ILE A 40 5.75 -24.08 -7.68
C ILE A 40 6.19 -25.53 -7.81
N LYS A 41 6.65 -26.13 -6.72
CA LYS A 41 7.13 -27.52 -6.73
C LYS A 41 5.99 -28.52 -6.77
N THR A 42 6.26 -29.72 -7.27
CA THR A 42 5.32 -30.84 -7.23
C THR A 42 4.92 -31.15 -5.79
N GLY A 43 3.61 -31.13 -5.51
CA GLY A 43 3.06 -31.34 -4.16
C GLY A 43 2.75 -30.05 -3.38
N GLU A 44 3.24 -28.89 -3.84
CA GLU A 44 2.84 -27.61 -3.26
C GLU A 44 1.44 -27.19 -3.75
N THR A 45 0.65 -26.62 -2.84
CA THR A 45 -0.68 -26.11 -3.19
C THR A 45 -0.59 -24.74 -3.84
N TRP A 46 -1.31 -24.58 -4.95
CA TRP A 46 -1.38 -23.33 -5.69
C TRP A 46 -2.81 -22.97 -6.09
N GLN A 47 -3.04 -21.67 -6.28
CA GLN A 47 -4.31 -21.10 -6.70
C GLN A 47 -4.13 -20.28 -7.98
N ALA A 48 -5.14 -20.27 -8.83
CA ALA A 48 -5.20 -19.35 -9.97
C ALA A 48 -5.73 -18.03 -9.42
N ASP A 49 -4.83 -17.07 -9.25
CA ASP A 49 -5.09 -15.77 -8.66
C ASP A 49 -5.28 -14.71 -9.76
N HIS A 50 -6.14 -13.73 -9.51
CA HIS A 50 -6.33 -12.60 -10.42
C HIS A 50 -5.18 -11.62 -10.25
N VAL A 51 -4.35 -11.42 -11.28
CA VAL A 51 -3.22 -10.47 -11.26
C VAL A 51 -3.69 -9.08 -10.83
N VAL A 52 -4.77 -8.60 -11.45
CA VAL A 52 -5.56 -7.48 -10.93
C VAL A 52 -6.78 -8.06 -10.24
N ALA A 53 -6.93 -7.80 -8.94
CA ALA A 53 -8.07 -8.27 -8.16
C ALA A 53 -9.41 -7.79 -8.74
N LEU A 54 -10.44 -8.63 -8.72
CA LEU A 54 -11.81 -8.29 -9.16
C LEU A 54 -12.31 -6.99 -8.53
N ILE A 55 -11.98 -6.80 -7.25
CA ILE A 55 -12.40 -5.64 -6.47
C ILE A 55 -11.78 -4.31 -6.92
N ASN A 56 -10.62 -4.41 -7.58
CA ASN A 56 -9.90 -3.28 -8.15
C ASN A 56 -10.22 -3.13 -9.66
N GLY A 57 -11.28 -3.79 -10.15
CA GLY A 57 -11.70 -3.73 -11.56
C GLY A 57 -11.05 -4.79 -12.46
N GLY A 58 -10.43 -5.82 -11.87
CA GLY A 58 -9.93 -6.97 -12.62
C GLY A 58 -11.04 -7.76 -13.29
N LYS A 59 -10.72 -8.43 -14.40
CA LYS A 59 -11.65 -9.32 -15.11
C LYS A 59 -11.48 -10.76 -14.64
N ASN A 60 -12.57 -11.51 -14.57
CA ASN A 60 -12.51 -12.97 -14.39
C ASN A 60 -12.22 -13.67 -15.72
N ALA A 61 -11.02 -13.46 -16.26
CA ALA A 61 -10.59 -13.98 -17.56
C ALA A 61 -9.22 -14.66 -17.45
N GLU A 62 -8.96 -15.62 -18.33
CA GLU A 62 -7.71 -16.39 -18.37
C GLU A 62 -6.46 -15.50 -18.55
N SER A 63 -6.58 -14.39 -19.28
CA SER A 63 -5.51 -13.40 -19.43
C SER A 63 -5.15 -12.68 -18.11
N ASN A 64 -6.09 -12.55 -17.18
CA ASN A 64 -5.87 -11.92 -15.87
C ASN A 64 -5.58 -12.95 -14.75
N LEU A 65 -5.65 -14.25 -15.03
CA LEU A 65 -5.34 -15.28 -14.03
C LEU A 65 -3.90 -15.74 -14.14
N ALA A 66 -3.20 -15.85 -13.02
CA ALA A 66 -1.83 -16.38 -12.96
C ALA A 66 -1.67 -17.34 -11.77
N PRO A 67 -0.75 -18.30 -11.83
CA PRO A 67 -0.53 -19.20 -10.71
C PRO A 67 0.16 -18.45 -9.56
N ALA A 68 -0.29 -18.76 -8.34
CA ALA A 68 0.30 -18.26 -7.10
C ALA A 68 0.33 -19.37 -6.05
N HIS A 69 1.39 -19.43 -5.24
CA HIS A 69 1.38 -20.29 -4.05
C HIS A 69 0.23 -19.89 -3.12
N SER A 70 -0.35 -20.86 -2.43
CA SER A 70 -1.42 -20.59 -1.45
C SER A 70 -1.02 -19.56 -0.39
N HIS A 71 0.24 -19.59 0.08
CA HIS A 71 0.73 -18.63 1.08
C HIS A 71 0.95 -17.23 0.50
N CYS A 72 1.47 -17.11 -0.73
CA CYS A 72 1.62 -15.82 -1.41
C CYS A 72 0.25 -15.18 -1.68
N HIS A 73 -0.73 -16.01 -2.08
CA HIS A 73 -2.09 -15.57 -2.37
C HIS A 73 -2.77 -14.93 -1.16
N LEU A 74 -2.59 -15.50 0.04
CA LEU A 74 -3.12 -14.93 1.28
C LEU A 74 -2.56 -13.53 1.55
N GLY A 75 -1.25 -13.34 1.34
CA GLY A 75 -0.59 -12.04 1.48
C GLY A 75 -1.15 -11.00 0.52
N LYS A 76 -1.31 -11.35 -0.76
CA LYS A 76 -1.92 -10.48 -1.76
C LYS A 76 -3.37 -10.13 -1.44
N THR A 77 -4.18 -11.12 -1.06
CA THR A 77 -5.58 -10.90 -0.67
C THR A 77 -5.70 -9.87 0.45
N ALA A 78 -4.83 -9.91 1.46
CA ALA A 78 -4.83 -8.93 2.53
C ALA A 78 -4.48 -7.51 2.05
N LEU A 79 -3.55 -7.38 1.09
CA LEU A 79 -3.19 -6.11 0.48
C LEU A 79 -4.34 -5.54 -0.37
N ASP A 80 -4.96 -6.37 -1.20
CA ASP A 80 -6.09 -5.99 -2.05
C ASP A 80 -7.29 -5.49 -1.21
N VAL A 81 -7.60 -6.18 -0.11
CA VAL A 81 -8.66 -5.76 0.83
C VAL A 81 -8.31 -4.43 1.52
N LYS A 82 -7.04 -4.22 1.88
CA LYS A 82 -6.58 -2.96 2.48
C LYS A 82 -6.70 -1.80 1.49
N GLU A 83 -6.36 -2.04 0.23
CA GLU A 83 -6.52 -1.05 -0.85
C GLU A 83 -8.00 -0.70 -1.07
N LYS A 84 -8.87 -1.70 -1.21
CA LYS A 84 -10.32 -1.51 -1.26
C LYS A 84 -10.82 -0.62 -0.13
N ALA A 85 -10.44 -0.95 1.11
CA ALA A 85 -10.88 -0.20 2.28
C ALA A 85 -10.42 1.27 2.23
N LYS A 86 -9.20 1.52 1.74
CA LYS A 86 -8.68 2.88 1.53
C LYS A 86 -9.49 3.62 0.46
N VAL A 87 -9.72 3.02 -0.71
CA VAL A 87 -10.49 3.62 -1.81
C VAL A 87 -11.92 3.94 -1.35
N ALA A 88 -12.57 3.00 -0.68
CA ALA A 88 -13.91 3.20 -0.11
C ALA A 88 -13.94 4.36 0.89
N LYS A 89 -12.94 4.47 1.78
CA LYS A 89 -12.83 5.57 2.75
C LYS A 89 -12.63 6.92 2.07
N VAL A 90 -11.79 7.00 1.03
CA VAL A 90 -11.59 8.23 0.26
C VAL A 90 -12.88 8.63 -0.45
N ARG A 91 -13.56 7.68 -1.11
CA ARG A 91 -14.86 7.92 -1.75
C ARG A 91 -15.92 8.38 -0.75
N ALA A 92 -15.98 7.77 0.44
CA ALA A 92 -16.93 8.14 1.48
C ALA A 92 -16.72 9.58 2.00
N LYS A 93 -15.47 10.05 2.05
CA LYS A 93 -15.16 11.46 2.37
C LYS A 93 -15.60 12.40 1.26
N HIS A 94 -15.31 12.05 0.01
CA HIS A 94 -15.64 12.90 -1.15
C HIS A 94 -17.15 12.98 -1.41
N THR A 95 -17.88 11.89 -1.18
CA THR A 95 -19.34 11.83 -1.35
C THR A 95 -20.11 12.41 -0.16
N GLY A 96 -19.42 12.75 0.95
CA GLY A 96 -20.06 13.27 2.15
C GLY A 96 -20.80 12.23 3.00
N VAL A 97 -20.78 10.94 2.60
CA VAL A 97 -21.39 9.83 3.37
C VAL A 97 -20.81 9.74 4.78
N THR A 98 -19.51 10.00 4.94
CA THR A 98 -18.87 10.08 6.25
C THR A 98 -18.57 11.52 6.61
N ARG A 99 -19.23 12.04 7.65
CA ARG A 99 -18.92 13.38 8.19
C ARG A 99 -17.51 13.39 8.77
N PRO A 100 -16.65 14.37 8.44
CA PRO A 100 -15.33 14.47 9.04
C PRO A 100 -15.47 14.64 10.56
N LYS A 101 -14.69 13.85 11.32
CA LYS A 101 -14.60 14.03 12.77
C LYS A 101 -13.99 15.40 13.04
N GLY A 102 -14.66 16.21 13.87
CA GLY A 102 -14.15 17.53 14.23
C GLY A 102 -12.76 17.44 14.87
N SER A 103 -11.94 18.48 14.70
CA SER A 103 -10.65 18.54 15.39
C SER A 103 -10.86 18.57 16.91
N VAL A 104 -10.11 17.74 17.63
CA VAL A 104 -10.09 17.77 19.09
C VAL A 104 -9.39 19.07 19.49
N LYS A 105 -10.10 19.96 20.17
CA LYS A 105 -9.50 21.18 20.72
C LYS A 105 -8.60 20.78 21.90
N SER A 106 -7.29 20.83 21.72
CA SER A 106 -6.36 20.67 22.84
C SER A 106 -6.40 21.90 23.74
N ALA A 107 -5.99 21.76 25.01
CA ALA A 107 -5.68 22.92 25.84
C ALA A 107 -4.60 23.76 25.13
N GLY A 108 -4.77 25.08 25.09
CA GLY A 108 -3.77 25.99 24.53
C GLY A 108 -2.48 25.93 25.34
N PHE A 109 -1.35 26.35 24.74
CA PHE A 109 -0.09 26.47 25.46
C PHE A 109 -0.25 27.40 26.67
N ALA A 110 0.36 27.04 27.80
CA ALA A 110 0.38 27.90 28.98
C ALA A 110 1.02 29.25 28.59
N LYS A 111 0.34 30.35 28.93
CA LYS A 111 0.88 31.69 28.69
C LYS A 111 2.14 31.86 29.55
N VAL A 112 3.30 31.95 28.89
CA VAL A 112 4.56 32.30 29.56
C VAL A 112 4.48 33.77 29.97
N VAL A 113 4.47 34.03 31.28
CA VAL A 113 4.70 35.37 31.81
C VAL A 113 6.18 35.69 31.61
N LYS A 114 6.51 36.63 30.72
CA LYS A 114 7.88 37.10 30.55
C LYS A 114 8.36 37.71 31.87
N THR A 115 9.27 37.04 32.57
CA THR A 115 9.99 37.62 33.70
C THR A 115 10.88 38.76 33.18
N LYS A 116 10.97 39.86 33.93
CA LYS A 116 11.83 40.99 33.55
C LYS A 116 13.28 40.46 33.46
N PRO A 117 14.03 40.79 32.40
CA PRO A 117 15.43 40.37 32.31
C PRO A 117 16.18 40.93 33.53
N ALA A 118 17.02 40.09 34.15
CA ALA A 118 17.87 40.55 35.25
C ALA A 118 18.75 41.71 34.74
N HIS A 119 18.86 42.78 35.52
CA HIS A 119 19.76 43.88 35.22
C HIS A 119 21.20 43.36 35.24
N THR A 120 21.76 43.05 34.06
CA THR A 120 23.16 42.69 33.94
C THR A 120 23.99 43.94 34.22
N LYS A 121 24.73 43.97 35.34
CA LYS A 121 25.74 45.00 35.58
C LYS A 121 26.69 45.00 34.39
N SER A 122 26.82 46.14 33.71
CA SER A 122 27.74 46.27 32.58
C SER A 122 29.17 45.99 33.06
N LEU A 123 29.88 45.10 32.38
CA LEU A 123 31.28 44.85 32.65
C LEU A 123 32.09 46.14 32.42
N PRO A 124 33.12 46.41 33.24
CA PRO A 124 33.95 47.60 33.05
C PRO A 124 34.63 47.56 31.67
N PRO A 125 34.76 48.71 30.99
CA PRO A 125 35.36 48.76 29.66
C PRO A 125 36.84 48.36 29.73
N ARG A 126 37.25 47.45 28.84
CA ARG A 126 38.66 47.08 28.69
C ARG A 126 39.43 48.25 28.07
N ARG A 127 40.54 48.65 28.69
CA ARG A 127 41.46 49.64 28.12
C ARG A 127 42.28 48.95 27.03
N LEU A 128 41.91 49.17 25.77
CA LEU A 128 42.47 48.45 24.62
C LEU A 128 43.78 49.05 24.09
N PHE A 129 44.15 50.28 24.45
CA PHE A 129 45.42 50.88 24.04
C PHE A 129 45.98 51.76 25.16
N GLU A 130 47.19 51.45 25.61
CA GLU A 130 47.98 52.30 26.50
C GLU A 130 49.01 53.02 25.61
N ARG A 131 49.06 54.35 25.67
CA ARG A 131 50.00 55.12 24.85
C ARG A 131 51.40 54.92 25.40
N ILE A 132 52.28 54.31 24.60
CA ILE A 132 53.71 54.25 24.86
C ILE A 132 54.29 55.57 24.31
N GLU A 133 54.77 56.43 25.20
CA GLU A 133 55.49 57.67 24.85
C GLU A 133 56.91 57.31 24.33
N PRO A 134 57.48 58.11 23.40
CA PRO A 134 58.77 57.82 22.77
C PRO A 134 59.98 57.97 23.69
#